data_AF-A0A418CAP4-F1
#
_entry.id   AF-A0A418CAP4-F1
#
_cell.length_a   1.000
_cell.length_b   1.000
_cell.length_c   1.000
_cell.angle_alpha   90.00
_cell.angle_beta   90.00
_cell.angle_gamma   90.00
#
_symmetry.space_group_name_H-M   'P 1'
#
loop_
_entity.id
_entity.type
_entity.pdbx_description
1 polymer ?
#
loop_
_entity_poly.entity_id
_entity_poly.type
_entity_poly.pdbx_seq_one_letter_code
_entity_poly.pdbx_strand_id
1 'polypeptide(L)'
;SSLVMSPSISIAPYSGGILDFSPQSFAAWKLQFENHDSSIGFSRYYLDSAYVPPTLKRDAYAKGKEALDYDRMMNPDTYSLDNYEAAGLAARKVIVAKAESDTLRTATTETQEEVHSKARANAVQYLLSSFAPSVRTVWDSYTSPSLLWTAILERYEVHNNVNDPTTLIAMINELKYSSVLALTLFLPHWPAW
;
A
#
# COMPACT_ATOMS: atom_id res chain seq x y z
N SER A 1 -18.67 3.75 16.14
CA SER A 1 -17.53 2.85 16.37
C SER A 1 -16.58 2.93 15.20
N SER A 2 -15.46 3.64 15.35
CA SER A 2 -14.40 3.62 14.33
C SER A 2 -13.70 2.27 14.43
N LEU A 3 -13.77 1.47 13.37
CA LEU A 3 -12.97 0.26 13.24
C LEU A 3 -11.50 0.67 13.35
N VAL A 4 -10.92 0.38 14.51
CA VAL A 4 -9.48 0.24 14.68
C VAL A 4 -9.09 -0.81 13.64
N MET A 5 -8.42 -0.41 12.56
CA MET A 5 -7.76 -1.37 11.67
C MET A 5 -6.61 -1.98 12.47
N SER A 6 -6.94 -3.00 13.25
CA SER A 6 -5.96 -3.89 13.85
C SER A 6 -5.11 -4.47 12.70
N PRO A 7 -3.77 -4.46 12.82
CA PRO A 7 -2.85 -4.88 11.76
C PRO A 7 -2.85 -6.40 11.48
N SER A 8 -3.88 -7.12 11.96
CA SER A 8 -4.06 -8.57 11.89
C SER A 8 -5.43 -8.96 11.32
N ILE A 9 -6.27 -8.01 10.91
CA ILE A 9 -7.57 -8.33 10.31
C ILE A 9 -7.31 -8.78 8.88
N SER A 10 -7.45 -10.08 8.63
CA SER A 10 -7.65 -10.60 7.29
C SER A 10 -8.86 -9.87 6.71
N ILE A 11 -8.62 -9.04 5.70
CA ILE A 11 -9.69 -8.30 5.05
C ILE A 11 -10.46 -9.28 4.17
N ALA A 12 -11.77 -9.33 4.40
CA ALA A 12 -12.65 -10.09 3.53
C ALA A 12 -12.50 -9.58 2.09
N PRO A 13 -12.35 -10.46 1.10
CA PRO A 13 -12.34 -10.07 -0.30
C PRO A 13 -13.60 -9.27 -0.66
N TYR A 14 -13.47 -8.39 -1.65
CA TYR A 14 -14.60 -7.68 -2.21
C TYR A 14 -15.67 -8.66 -2.72
N SER A 15 -16.93 -8.38 -2.39
CA SER A 15 -18.07 -9.29 -2.63
C SER A 15 -19.10 -8.76 -3.63
N GLY A 16 -18.83 -7.63 -4.30
CA GLY A 16 -19.74 -7.04 -5.29
C GLY A 16 -19.46 -7.52 -6.72
N GLY A 17 -20.03 -6.81 -7.71
CA GLY A 17 -19.80 -7.08 -9.13
C GLY A 17 -18.33 -6.89 -9.50
N ILE A 18 -17.78 -7.83 -10.27
CA ILE A 18 -16.34 -7.93 -10.59
C ILE A 18 -16.00 -7.12 -11.84
N LEU A 19 -14.84 -6.45 -11.82
CA LEU A 19 -14.29 -5.78 -13.01
C LEU A 19 -13.70 -6.80 -13.98
N ASP A 20 -14.19 -6.77 -15.22
CA ASP A 20 -13.61 -7.46 -16.37
C ASP A 20 -13.11 -6.43 -17.41
N PHE A 21 -12.65 -6.89 -18.59
CA PHE A 21 -12.17 -5.99 -19.64
C PHE A 21 -13.29 -5.25 -20.41
N SER A 22 -14.57 -5.50 -20.12
CA SER A 22 -15.67 -4.87 -20.82
C SER A 22 -15.88 -3.42 -20.35
N PRO A 23 -16.09 -2.46 -21.26
CA PRO A 23 -16.43 -1.08 -20.90
C PRO A 23 -17.69 -0.96 -20.03
N GLN A 24 -18.64 -1.88 -20.21
CA GLN A 24 -19.92 -1.88 -19.52
C GLN A 24 -19.79 -2.35 -18.07
N SER A 25 -18.88 -3.28 -17.77
CA SER A 25 -18.64 -3.73 -16.39
C SER A 25 -18.02 -2.61 -15.55
N PHE A 26 -17.17 -1.76 -16.14
CA PHE A 26 -16.46 -0.71 -15.42
C PHE A 26 -17.38 0.29 -14.72
N ALA A 27 -18.39 0.82 -15.40
CA ALA A 27 -19.29 1.82 -14.80
C ALA A 27 -20.08 1.25 -13.61
N ALA A 28 -20.58 0.01 -13.74
CA ALA A 28 -21.29 -0.68 -12.67
C ALA A 28 -20.35 -1.06 -11.51
N TRP A 29 -19.16 -1.57 -11.83
CA TRP A 29 -18.13 -1.93 -10.86
C TRP A 29 -17.68 -0.71 -10.04
N LYS A 30 -17.34 0.41 -10.69
CA LYS A 30 -16.81 1.60 -10.02
C LYS A 30 -17.76 2.10 -8.94
N LEU A 31 -19.04 2.26 -9.29
CA LEU A 31 -20.06 2.71 -8.35
C LEU A 31 -20.22 1.74 -7.17
N GLN A 32 -20.23 0.43 -7.42
CA GLN A 32 -20.36 -0.56 -6.34
C GLN A 32 -19.10 -0.62 -5.46
N PHE A 33 -17.93 -0.51 -6.06
CA PHE A 33 -16.64 -0.56 -5.39
C PHE A 33 -16.48 0.65 -4.46
N GLU A 34 -16.69 1.87 -4.95
CA GLU A 34 -16.59 3.11 -4.15
C GLU A 34 -17.54 3.10 -2.94
N ASN A 35 -18.74 2.52 -3.10
CA ASN A 35 -19.69 2.35 -2.01
C ASN A 35 -19.20 1.35 -0.94
N HIS A 36 -18.66 0.20 -1.35
CA HIS A 36 -18.13 -0.80 -0.42
C HIS A 36 -16.87 -0.29 0.29
N ASP A 37 -15.96 0.28 -0.49
CA ASP A 37 -14.72 0.87 -0.01
C ASP A 37 -14.96 1.94 1.07
N SER A 38 -15.93 2.83 0.82
CA SER A 38 -16.30 3.86 1.80
C SER A 38 -16.71 3.28 3.16
N SER A 39 -17.28 2.08 3.20
CA SER A 39 -17.71 1.42 4.45
C SER A 39 -16.56 0.81 5.24
N ILE A 40 -15.50 0.37 4.56
CA ILE A 40 -14.32 -0.28 5.18
C ILE A 40 -13.15 0.69 5.38
N GLY A 41 -13.20 1.86 4.74
CA GLY A 41 -12.27 2.97 4.97
C GLY A 41 -11.00 2.96 4.11
N PHE A 42 -10.97 2.31 2.95
CA PHE A 42 -9.81 2.38 2.04
C PHE A 42 -9.82 3.58 1.09
N SER A 43 -10.95 4.28 0.94
CA SER A 43 -11.14 5.33 -0.08
C SER A 43 -10.08 6.41 -0.09
N ARG A 44 -9.60 6.80 1.08
CA ARG A 44 -8.52 7.78 1.20
C ARG A 44 -7.18 7.27 0.63
N TYR A 45 -6.89 5.97 0.69
CA TYR A 45 -5.69 5.39 0.11
C TYR A 45 -5.69 5.39 -1.42
N TYR A 46 -6.88 5.32 -2.05
CA TYR A 46 -6.99 5.37 -3.52
C TYR A 46 -6.92 6.80 -4.06
N LEU A 47 -7.43 7.78 -3.30
CA LEU A 47 -7.59 9.16 -3.75
C LEU A 47 -6.43 10.09 -3.36
N ASP A 48 -5.67 9.76 -2.33
CA ASP A 48 -4.55 10.56 -1.84
C ASP A 48 -3.33 9.68 -1.61
N SER A 49 -2.33 9.83 -2.47
CA SER A 49 -1.08 9.06 -2.41
C SER A 49 -0.25 9.37 -1.18
N ALA A 50 -0.47 10.53 -0.55
CA ALA A 50 0.20 10.96 0.67
C ALA A 50 -0.65 10.72 1.93
N TYR A 51 -1.79 10.03 1.80
CA TYR A 51 -2.70 9.80 2.90
C TYR A 51 -2.02 9.08 4.07
N VAL A 52 -2.25 9.60 5.27
CA VAL A 52 -1.86 8.98 6.53
C VAL A 52 -3.08 8.98 7.45
N PRO A 53 -3.50 7.83 8.01
CA PRO A 53 -4.64 7.79 8.92
C PRO A 53 -4.44 8.73 10.12
N PRO A 54 -5.45 9.54 10.49
CA PRO A 54 -5.32 10.52 11.56
C PRO A 54 -4.90 9.93 12.91
N THR A 55 -5.31 8.69 13.22
CA THR A 55 -4.96 8.02 14.48
C THR A 55 -3.61 7.33 14.46
N LEU A 56 -3.00 7.13 13.28
CA LEU A 56 -1.80 6.30 13.12
C LEU A 56 -0.67 6.73 14.06
N LYS A 57 -0.37 8.03 14.11
CA LYS A 57 0.70 8.56 14.96
C LYS A 57 0.44 8.30 16.45
N ARG A 58 -0.79 8.49 16.89
CA ARG A 58 -1.20 8.26 18.29
C ARG A 58 -1.11 6.78 18.64
N ASP A 59 -1.62 5.92 17.76
CA ASP A 59 -1.66 4.47 17.98
C ASP A 59 -0.24 3.86 17.93
N ALA A 60 0.61 4.34 17.01
CA ALA A 60 2.02 3.97 16.96
C ALA A 60 2.80 4.43 18.20
N TYR A 61 2.50 5.63 18.72
CA TYR A 61 3.10 6.12 19.96
C TYR A 61 2.70 5.28 21.18
N ALA A 62 1.43 4.85 21.25
CA ALA A 62 0.97 3.96 22.32
C ALA A 62 1.73 2.62 22.31
N LYS A 63 1.88 2.02 21.14
CA LYS A 63 2.72 0.80 20.96
C LYS A 63 4.20 1.06 21.25
N GLY A 64 4.72 2.22 20.87
CA GLY A 64 6.09 2.61 21.18
C GLY A 64 6.34 2.67 22.70
N LYS A 65 5.33 3.06 23.49
CA LYS A 65 5.41 2.99 24.96
C LYS A 65 5.47 1.56 25.47
N GLU A 66 4.62 0.67 24.95
CA GLU A 66 4.67 -0.75 25.31
C GLU A 66 6.04 -1.37 24.99
N ALA A 67 6.63 -1.02 23.85
CA ALA A 67 7.97 -1.44 23.47
C ALA A 67 9.06 -0.88 24.41
N LEU A 68 8.96 0.40 24.82
CA LEU A 68 9.87 0.99 25.80
C LEU A 68 9.75 0.29 27.16
N ASP A 69 8.54 -0.01 27.62
CA ASP A 69 8.32 -0.70 28.89
C ASP A 69 8.88 -2.13 28.86
N TYR A 70 8.73 -2.83 27.73
CA TYR A 70 9.38 -4.11 27.49
C TYR A 70 10.91 -3.99 27.49
N ASP A 71 11.46 -2.99 26.81
CA ASP A 71 12.92 -2.79 26.75
C ASP A 71 13.51 -2.47 28.13
N ARG A 72 12.81 -1.67 28.95
CA ARG A 72 13.18 -1.43 30.36
C ARG A 72 13.22 -2.71 31.18
N MET A 73 12.26 -3.61 30.98
CA MET A 73 12.21 -4.90 31.67
C MET A 73 13.37 -5.80 31.26
N MET A 74 13.73 -5.81 29.98
CA MET A 74 14.79 -6.67 29.44
C MET A 74 16.20 -6.11 29.63
N ASN A 75 16.33 -4.79 29.72
CA ASN A 75 17.61 -4.09 29.79
C ASN A 75 17.67 -3.13 31.00
N PRO A 76 17.45 -3.60 32.24
CA PRO A 76 17.33 -2.74 33.42
C PRO A 76 18.59 -1.89 33.67
N ASP A 77 19.78 -2.41 33.38
CA ASP A 77 21.06 -1.71 33.53
C ASP A 77 21.19 -0.48 32.62
N THR A 78 20.46 -0.42 31.50
CA THR A 78 20.42 0.74 30.61
C THR A 78 19.64 1.90 31.26
N TYR A 79 18.62 1.58 32.06
CA TYR A 79 17.66 2.55 32.60
C TYR A 79 17.83 2.83 34.09
N SER A 80 18.64 2.04 34.81
CA SER A 80 18.86 2.23 36.24
C SER A 80 19.50 3.59 36.56
N LEU A 81 19.08 4.19 37.67
CA LEU A 81 19.68 5.38 38.27
C LEU A 81 20.43 5.06 39.57
N ASP A 82 20.52 3.78 39.93
CA ASP A 82 21.09 3.33 41.19
C ASP A 82 22.62 3.40 41.17
N ASN A 83 23.22 3.48 42.37
CA ASN A 83 24.68 3.49 42.57
C ASN A 83 25.43 4.71 42.00
N TYR A 84 24.72 5.81 41.73
CA TYR A 84 25.33 7.08 41.32
C TYR A 84 25.29 8.12 42.44
N GLU A 85 26.47 8.62 42.81
CA GLU A 85 26.62 9.82 43.65
C GLU A 85 26.04 11.07 42.96
N ALA A 86 25.73 12.11 43.73
CA ALA A 86 25.06 13.32 43.22
C ALA A 86 25.72 13.93 41.96
N ALA A 87 27.06 13.93 41.90
CA ALA A 87 27.81 14.43 40.75
C ALA A 87 27.65 13.55 39.49
N GLY A 88 27.55 12.23 39.64
CA GLY A 88 27.35 11.28 38.55
C GLY A 88 25.87 11.09 38.17
N LEU A 89 24.96 11.31 39.11
CA LEU A 89 23.52 11.11 38.94
C LEU A 89 22.94 12.05 37.89
N ALA A 90 23.41 13.30 37.82
CA ALA A 90 22.95 14.26 36.81
C ALA A 90 23.29 13.78 35.39
N ALA A 91 24.53 13.34 35.16
CA ALA A 91 24.96 12.79 33.88
C ALA A 91 24.19 11.51 33.53
N ARG A 92 23.97 10.63 34.53
CA ARG A 92 23.22 9.40 34.34
C ARG A 92 21.76 9.65 33.92
N LYS A 93 21.07 10.62 34.54
CA LYS A 93 19.70 11.00 34.16
C LYS A 93 19.61 11.43 32.70
N VAL A 94 20.61 12.14 32.19
CA VAL A 94 20.66 12.54 30.78
C VAL A 94 20.83 11.32 29.86
N ILE A 95 21.68 10.37 30.24
CA ILE A 95 21.87 9.12 29.47
C ILE A 95 20.58 8.30 29.43
N VAL A 96 19.93 8.11 30.57
CA VAL A 96 18.66 7.36 30.66
C VAL A 96 17.56 8.06 29.87
N ALA A 97 17.38 9.37 30.03
CA ALA A 97 16.36 10.12 29.29
C ALA A 97 16.59 10.06 27.77
N LYS A 98 17.86 10.07 27.33
CA LYS A 98 18.20 9.87 25.92
C LYS A 98 17.86 8.46 25.46
N ALA A 99 18.21 7.43 26.22
CA ALA A 99 17.88 6.04 25.89
C ALA A 99 16.35 5.86 25.76
N GLU A 100 15.57 6.36 26.72
CA GLU A 100 14.11 6.31 26.67
C GLU A 100 13.55 7.02 25.44
N SER A 101 14.06 8.22 25.13
CA SER A 101 13.65 8.98 23.95
C SER A 101 14.01 8.26 22.66
N ASP A 102 15.20 7.67 22.56
CA ASP A 102 15.66 6.97 21.36
C ASP A 102 14.90 5.66 21.13
N THR A 103 14.65 4.88 22.18
CA THR A 103 13.85 3.66 22.13
C THR A 103 12.41 3.98 21.73
N LEU A 104 11.77 4.95 22.39
CA LEU A 104 10.39 5.35 22.09
C LEU A 104 10.25 5.88 20.66
N ARG A 105 11.20 6.72 20.21
CA ARG A 105 11.22 7.27 18.86
C ARG A 105 11.36 6.16 17.82
N THR A 106 12.32 5.26 18.00
CA THR A 106 12.58 4.15 17.07
C THR A 106 11.35 3.26 16.97
N ALA A 107 10.82 2.77 18.10
CA ALA A 107 9.66 1.89 18.11
C ALA A 107 8.40 2.56 17.53
N THR A 108 8.19 3.85 17.80
CA THR A 108 7.07 4.61 17.22
C THR A 108 7.18 4.71 15.70
N THR A 109 8.37 5.04 15.18
CA THR A 109 8.60 5.17 13.73
C THR A 109 8.43 3.84 13.03
N GLU A 110 9.04 2.77 13.53
CA GLU A 110 8.93 1.42 12.96
C GLU A 110 7.47 0.95 12.94
N THR A 111 6.75 1.13 14.06
CA THR A 111 5.32 0.79 14.14
C THR A 111 4.50 1.60 13.13
N GLN A 112 4.79 2.89 12.99
CA GLN A 112 4.09 3.75 12.03
C GLN A 112 4.30 3.26 10.60
N GLU A 113 5.55 2.95 10.22
CA GLU A 113 5.89 2.45 8.89
C GLU A 113 5.25 1.09 8.62
N GLU A 114 5.32 0.16 9.56
CA GLU A 114 4.75 -1.18 9.44
C GLU A 114 3.23 -1.14 9.26
N VAL A 115 2.53 -0.47 10.18
CA VAL A 115 1.06 -0.38 10.14
C VAL A 115 0.59 0.33 8.87
N HIS A 116 1.29 1.39 8.47
CA HIS A 116 0.94 2.11 7.25
C HIS A 116 1.20 1.27 5.99
N SER A 117 2.33 0.58 5.93
CA SER A 117 2.67 -0.31 4.81
C SER A 117 1.65 -1.44 4.67
N LYS A 118 1.28 -2.09 5.78
CA LYS A 118 0.23 -3.12 5.81
C LYS A 118 -1.11 -2.58 5.34
N ALA A 119 -1.52 -1.39 5.79
CA ALA A 119 -2.77 -0.78 5.35
C ALA A 119 -2.80 -0.50 3.84
N ARG A 120 -1.69 -0.05 3.26
CA ARG A 120 -1.57 0.12 1.79
C ARG A 120 -1.64 -1.22 1.05
N ALA A 121 -0.90 -2.22 1.50
CA ALA A 121 -0.92 -3.55 0.90
C ALA A 121 -2.34 -4.15 0.92
N ASN A 122 -3.02 -3.97 2.04
CA ASN A 122 -4.41 -4.35 2.26
C ASN A 122 -5.38 -3.65 1.29
N ALA A 123 -5.24 -2.34 1.08
CA ALA A 123 -6.04 -1.60 0.12
C ALA A 123 -5.78 -2.07 -1.33
N VAL A 124 -4.53 -2.36 -1.70
CA VAL A 124 -4.19 -2.97 -3.00
C VAL A 124 -4.87 -4.33 -3.14
N GLN A 125 -4.72 -5.21 -2.16
CA GLN A 125 -5.30 -6.56 -2.21
C GLN A 125 -6.83 -6.52 -2.30
N TYR A 126 -7.46 -5.61 -1.56
CA TYR A 126 -8.91 -5.42 -1.63
C TYR A 126 -9.34 -4.98 -3.04
N LEU A 127 -8.64 -4.01 -3.64
CA LEU A 127 -8.91 -3.55 -5.00
C LEU A 127 -8.70 -4.68 -6.02
N LEU A 128 -7.57 -5.38 -5.97
CA LEU A 128 -7.29 -6.55 -6.84
C LEU A 128 -8.33 -7.67 -6.66
N SER A 129 -8.85 -7.85 -5.45
CA SER A 129 -9.88 -8.86 -5.18
C SER A 129 -11.19 -8.59 -5.94
N SER A 130 -11.44 -7.34 -6.31
CA SER A 130 -12.59 -6.94 -7.11
C SER A 130 -12.46 -7.22 -8.62
N PHE A 131 -11.34 -7.77 -9.07
CA PHE A 131 -11.06 -8.04 -10.48
C PHE A 131 -11.23 -9.51 -10.84
N ALA A 132 -11.65 -9.75 -12.08
CA ALA A 132 -11.61 -11.06 -12.68
C ALA A 132 -10.14 -11.54 -12.73
N PRO A 133 -9.86 -12.86 -12.60
CA PRO A 133 -8.48 -13.35 -12.57
C PRO A 133 -7.62 -12.88 -13.74
N SER A 134 -8.19 -12.82 -14.96
CA SER A 134 -7.51 -12.35 -16.17
C SER A 134 -7.16 -10.85 -16.16
N VAL A 135 -7.96 -10.04 -15.47
CA VAL A 135 -7.68 -8.61 -15.27
C VAL A 135 -6.63 -8.44 -14.19
N ARG A 136 -6.72 -9.21 -13.10
CA ARG A 136 -5.81 -9.14 -11.95
C ARG A 136 -4.35 -9.32 -12.36
N THR A 137 -4.04 -10.27 -13.25
CA THR A 137 -2.66 -10.52 -13.71
C THR A 137 -2.03 -9.35 -14.47
N VAL A 138 -2.82 -8.37 -14.92
CA VAL A 138 -2.28 -7.16 -15.57
C VAL A 138 -1.84 -6.12 -14.55
N TRP A 139 -2.36 -6.21 -13.32
CA TRP A 139 -2.26 -5.14 -12.32
C TRP A 139 -1.66 -5.59 -10.98
N ASP A 140 -1.32 -6.88 -10.84
CA ASP A 140 -0.81 -7.46 -9.60
C ASP A 140 0.59 -6.96 -9.19
N SER A 141 1.31 -6.32 -10.11
CA SER A 141 2.59 -5.67 -9.85
C SER A 141 2.49 -4.34 -9.11
N TYR A 142 1.29 -3.75 -8.99
CA TYR A 142 1.10 -2.49 -8.29
C TYR A 142 1.18 -2.65 -6.79
N THR A 143 1.99 -1.83 -6.14
CA THR A 143 2.13 -1.77 -4.67
C THR A 143 1.52 -0.52 -4.05
N SER A 144 1.20 0.48 -4.87
CA SER A 144 0.54 1.72 -4.45
C SER A 144 -0.95 1.67 -4.79
N PRO A 145 -1.84 1.79 -3.78
CA PRO A 145 -3.29 1.81 -4.03
C PRO A 145 -3.72 2.94 -4.96
N SER A 146 -3.17 4.15 -4.77
CA SER A 146 -3.54 5.32 -5.58
C SER A 146 -3.07 5.21 -7.02
N LEU A 147 -1.87 4.67 -7.26
CA LEU A 147 -1.38 4.45 -8.63
C LEU A 147 -2.19 3.37 -9.35
N LEU A 148 -2.55 2.30 -8.63
CA LEU A 148 -3.40 1.25 -9.18
C LEU A 148 -4.77 1.82 -9.56
N TRP A 149 -5.39 2.59 -8.65
CA TRP A 149 -6.65 3.27 -8.90
C TRP A 149 -6.58 4.18 -10.13
N THR A 150 -5.59 5.07 -10.21
CA THR A 150 -5.39 5.96 -11.36
C THR A 150 -5.23 5.18 -12.67
N ALA A 151 -4.41 4.12 -12.68
CA ALA A 151 -4.17 3.35 -13.90
C ALA A 151 -5.44 2.64 -14.42
N ILE A 152 -6.33 2.23 -13.51
CA ILE A 152 -7.65 1.70 -13.88
C ILE A 152 -8.51 2.79 -14.49
N LEU A 153 -8.59 3.97 -13.87
CA LEU A 153 -9.36 5.10 -14.40
C LEU A 153 -8.83 5.53 -15.78
N GLU A 154 -7.52 5.65 -15.96
CA GLU A 154 -6.92 5.95 -17.25
C GLU A 154 -7.31 4.90 -18.29
N ARG A 155 -7.24 3.61 -17.93
CA ARG A 155 -7.57 2.55 -18.87
C ARG A 155 -9.04 2.57 -19.29
N TYR A 156 -9.97 2.76 -18.37
CA TYR A 156 -11.40 2.59 -18.65
C TYR A 156 -12.16 3.90 -18.88
N GLU A 157 -11.69 5.03 -18.39
CA GLU A 157 -12.32 6.33 -18.64
C GLU A 157 -11.70 7.03 -19.86
N VAL A 158 -10.37 7.00 -20.00
CA VAL A 158 -9.71 7.67 -21.13
C VAL A 158 -9.88 6.85 -22.42
N HIS A 159 -9.70 5.52 -22.39
CA HIS A 159 -9.85 4.71 -23.61
C HIS A 159 -11.30 4.46 -24.04
N ASN A 160 -12.29 4.50 -23.14
CA ASN A 160 -13.71 4.42 -23.54
C ASN A 160 -14.29 5.76 -24.00
N ASN A 161 -13.62 6.87 -23.70
CA ASN A 161 -13.97 8.18 -24.26
C ASN A 161 -13.36 8.40 -25.66
N VAL A 162 -12.64 7.41 -26.19
CA VAL A 162 -12.21 7.37 -27.60
C VAL A 162 -13.36 6.88 -28.48
N ASN A 163 -14.43 7.69 -28.55
CA ASN A 163 -15.33 7.67 -29.70
C ASN A 163 -14.79 8.54 -30.85
N ASP A 164 -13.58 9.09 -30.71
CA ASP A 164 -12.86 9.74 -31.79
C ASP A 164 -12.38 8.66 -32.80
N PRO A 165 -12.89 8.66 -34.04
CA PRO A 165 -12.52 7.67 -35.05
C PRO A 165 -11.02 7.67 -35.36
N THR A 166 -10.33 8.81 -35.17
CA THR A 166 -8.91 8.99 -35.51
C THR A 166 -8.02 8.17 -34.58
N THR A 167 -8.32 8.19 -33.29
CA THR A 167 -7.56 7.47 -32.27
C THR A 167 -7.84 5.96 -32.32
N LEU A 168 -9.06 5.53 -32.67
CA LEU A 168 -9.36 4.12 -32.97
C LEU A 168 -8.56 3.60 -34.16
N ILE A 169 -8.44 4.39 -35.23
CA ILE A 169 -7.61 4.04 -36.41
C ILE A 169 -6.13 3.96 -36.04
N ALA A 170 -5.63 4.88 -35.19
CA ALA A 170 -4.25 4.84 -34.71
C ALA A 170 -3.95 3.58 -33.88
N MET A 171 -4.83 3.20 -32.96
CA MET A 171 -4.69 1.99 -32.14
C MET A 171 -4.79 0.71 -32.97
N ILE A 172 -5.69 0.65 -33.96
CA ILE A 172 -5.77 -0.47 -34.91
C ILE A 172 -4.49 -0.59 -35.74
N ASN A 173 -3.91 0.54 -36.15
CA ASN A 173 -2.64 0.54 -36.89
C ASN A 173 -1.48 0.09 -36.00
N GLU A 174 -1.38 0.55 -34.75
CA GLU A 174 -0.37 0.03 -33.81
C GLU A 174 -0.48 -1.49 -33.60
N LEU A 175 -1.69 -2.01 -33.41
CA LEU A 175 -1.91 -3.46 -33.26
C LEU A 175 -1.55 -4.24 -34.54
N LYS A 176 -1.81 -3.68 -35.72
CA LYS A 176 -1.45 -4.29 -37.01
C LYS A 176 0.06 -4.31 -37.27
N TYR A 177 0.81 -3.32 -36.78
CA TYR A 177 2.25 -3.21 -37.02
C TYR A 177 3.12 -3.75 -35.86
N SER A 178 2.56 -3.96 -34.67
CA SER A 178 3.29 -4.53 -33.52
C SER A 178 3.51 -6.06 -33.63
N SER A 179 2.71 -6.78 -34.44
CA SER A 179 2.94 -8.20 -34.74
C SER A 179 4.11 -8.46 -35.70
N VAL A 180 4.66 -7.42 -36.34
CA VAL A 180 5.78 -7.55 -37.30
C VAL A 180 7.14 -7.40 -36.60
N LEU A 181 7.21 -6.77 -35.42
CA LEU A 181 8.47 -6.57 -34.69
C LEU A 181 8.81 -7.69 -33.69
N ALA A 182 7.87 -8.57 -33.36
CA ALA A 182 8.11 -9.72 -32.46
C ALA A 182 8.65 -10.97 -33.17
N LEU A 183 8.61 -11.05 -34.50
CA LEU A 183 9.05 -12.22 -35.27
C LEU A 183 10.48 -12.14 -35.83
N THR A 184 11.19 -11.02 -35.64
CA THR A 184 12.58 -10.84 -36.11
C THR A 184 13.64 -10.97 -35.01
N LEU A 185 13.25 -11.12 -33.74
CA LEU A 185 14.19 -11.23 -32.60
C LEU A 185 14.36 -12.65 -32.03
N PHE A 186 13.70 -13.67 -32.61
CA PHE A 186 13.90 -15.08 -32.25
C PHE A 186 14.17 -15.92 -33.50
N LEU A 187 15.37 -15.77 -34.08
CA LEU A 187 15.97 -16.83 -34.89
C LEU A 187 17.25 -17.30 -34.19
N PRO A 188 17.32 -18.56 -33.73
CA PRO A 188 18.57 -19.13 -33.23
C PRO A 188 19.50 -19.38 -34.41
N HIS A 189 20.59 -18.63 -34.48
CA HIS A 189 21.79 -18.98 -35.24
C HIS A 189 22.28 -20.39 -34.86
N TRP A 190 22.27 -21.31 -35.82
CA TRP A 190 23.02 -22.57 -35.75
C TRP A 190 24.16 -22.48 -36.78
N PRO A 191 25.38 -22.95 -36.48
CA PRO A 191 26.47 -22.91 -37.43
C PRO A 191 26.35 -24.07 -38.42
N ALA A 192 26.44 -23.76 -39.71
CA ALA A 192 26.74 -24.74 -40.75
C ALA A 192 28.26 -25.01 -40.75
N TRP A 193 28.63 -26.26 -41.05
CA TRP A 193 30.00 -26.77 -41.14
C TRP A 193 30.81 -26.10 -42.25
#